data_AF-A0A8B9XM90-F1
#
_entry.id   AF-A0A8B9XM90-F1
#
_cell.length_a   1.000
_cell.length_b   1.000
_cell.length_c   1.000
_cell.angle_alpha   90.00
_cell.angle_beta   90.00
_cell.angle_gamma   90.00
#
_symmetry.space_group_name_H-M   'P 1'
#
loop_
_entity.id
_entity.type
_entity.pdbx_description
1 polymer ?
#
loop_
_entity_poly.entity_id
_entity_poly.type
_entity_poly.pdbx_seq_one_letter_code
_entity_poly.pdbx_strand_id
1 'polypeptide(L)' 'MGTSSIFLCILFLGGPLGLAPPAQRQLRCYTCNFVKPCYPVPTKCQEDEVCGISIGTSEKSEVIER' A
#
# COMPACT_ATOMS: atom_id res chain seq x y z
N MET A 1 2.35 4.96 48.48
CA MET A 1 2.67 5.93 47.40
C MET A 1 3.98 5.59 46.68
N GLY A 2 4.29 4.31 46.40
CA GLY A 2 5.59 3.93 45.79
C GLY A 2 5.48 3.02 44.56
N THR A 3 4.49 2.12 44.56
CA THR A 3 4.29 1.15 43.47
C THR A 3 3.86 1.82 42.17
N SER A 4 2.95 2.80 42.24
CA SER A 4 2.42 3.50 41.07
C SER A 4 3.52 4.28 40.30
N SER A 5 4.49 4.85 41.01
CA SER A 5 5.62 5.56 40.37
C SER A 5 6.56 4.61 39.61
N ILE A 6 6.79 3.41 40.14
CA ILE A 6 7.67 2.41 39.52
C ILE A 6 7.02 1.87 38.25
N PHE A 7 5.71 1.60 38.28
CA PHE A 7 4.95 1.18 37.11
C PHE A 7 4.98 2.22 35.98
N LEU A 8 4.83 3.51 36.32
CA LEU A 8 4.93 4.59 35.34
C LEU A 8 6.34 4.70 34.74
N CYS A 9 7.41 4.55 35.54
CA CYS A 9 8.77 4.52 35.03
C CYS A 9 9.02 3.36 34.05
N ILE A 10 8.52 2.16 34.34
CA ILE A 10 8.68 0.99 33.45
C ILE A 10 7.92 1.20 32.14
N LEU A 11 6.72 1.80 32.18
CA LEU A 11 5.96 2.13 30.98
C LEU A 11 6.60 3.25 30.15
N PHE A 12 7.29 4.20 30.79
CA PHE A 12 7.95 5.33 30.13
C PHE A 12 9.33 4.96 29.55
N LEU A 13 10.10 4.14 30.25
CA LEU A 13 11.41 3.64 29.80
C LEU A 13 11.27 2.42 28.85
N GLY A 14 10.23 1.61 29.04
CA GLY A 14 9.80 0.55 28.13
C GLY A 14 8.77 1.05 27.13
N GLY A 15 9.03 2.23 26.54
CA GLY A 15 8.21 2.80 25.47
C GLY A 15 7.86 1.75 24.42
N PRO A 16 6.72 1.88 23.72
CA PRO A 16 6.09 0.79 22.98
C PRO A 16 7.06 0.16 21.99
N LEU A 17 7.70 -0.94 22.41
CA LEU A 17 8.65 -1.75 21.66
C LEU A 17 7.98 -2.55 20.53
N GLY A 18 6.81 -2.11 20.07
CA GLY A 18 5.90 -2.87 19.22
C GLY A 18 5.27 -2.07 18.08
N LEU A 19 5.75 -0.87 17.78
CA LEU A 19 5.29 -0.11 16.62
C LEU A 19 6.46 0.27 15.72
N ALA A 20 7.23 -0.74 15.29
CA ALA A 20 7.78 -0.63 13.96
C ALA A 20 6.56 -0.59 13.02
N PRO A 21 6.35 0.49 12.23
CA PRO A 21 5.32 0.45 11.20
C PRO A 21 5.54 -0.83 10.40
N PRO A 22 4.47 -1.58 10.05
CA PRO A 22 4.64 -2.78 9.24
C PRO A 22 5.52 -2.39 8.07
N ALA A 23 6.69 -3.04 7.93
CA ALA A 23 7.63 -2.74 6.86
C ALA A 23 6.81 -2.65 5.57
N GLN A 24 6.62 -1.43 5.07
CA GLN A 24 5.60 -1.20 4.06
C GLN A 24 6.02 -2.01 2.86
N ARG A 25 5.29 -3.10 2.64
CA ARG A 25 5.70 -4.10 1.66
C ARG A 25 5.58 -3.40 0.33
N GLN A 26 6.73 -3.10 -0.30
CA GLN A 26 6.76 -2.35 -1.55
C GLN A 26 5.85 -3.04 -2.58
N LEU A 27 4.71 -2.41 -2.85
CA LEU A 27 3.67 -2.97 -3.70
C LEU A 27 4.17 -3.08 -5.13
N ARG A 28 3.60 -4.01 -5.89
CA ARG A 28 3.87 -4.15 -7.32
C ARG A 28 2.56 -4.10 -8.08
N CYS A 29 2.41 -3.10 -8.93
CA CYS A 29 1.20 -2.85 -9.71
C CYS A 29 1.42 -3.17 -11.20
N TYR A 30 0.41 -3.74 -11.85
CA TYR A 30 0.38 -3.78 -13.32
C TYR A 30 -0.03 -2.40 -13.84
N THR A 31 0.60 -1.97 -14.94
CA THR A 31 0.30 -0.70 -15.58
C THR A 31 -0.35 -0.96 -16.94
N CYS A 32 -1.48 -0.29 -17.18
CA CYS A 32 -2.23 -0.34 -18.44
C CYS A 32 -3.03 0.96 -18.59
N ASN A 33 -3.58 1.19 -19.77
CA ASN A 33 -4.60 2.22 -19.97
C ASN A 33 -5.57 1.77 -21.08
N PHE A 34 -6.56 2.61 -21.39
CA PHE A 34 -7.55 2.28 -22.43
C PHE A 34 -6.96 2.16 -23.84
N VAL A 35 -5.79 2.73 -24.10
CA VAL A 35 -5.14 2.73 -25.43
C VAL A 35 -4.17 1.55 -25.58
N LYS A 36 -3.59 1.07 -24.48
CA LYS A 36 -2.53 0.04 -24.48
C LYS A 36 -2.83 -1.07 -23.49
N PRO A 37 -2.62 -2.34 -23.89
CA PRO A 37 -2.78 -3.48 -22.99
C PRO A 37 -1.83 -3.38 -21.80
N CYS A 38 -2.13 -4.15 -20.75
CA CYS A 38 -1.30 -4.18 -19.55
C CYS A 38 0.09 -4.73 -19.87
N TYR A 39 1.13 -4.12 -19.28
CA TYR A 39 2.48 -4.65 -19.37
C TYR A 39 2.56 -6.04 -18.71
N PRO A 40 3.33 -6.99 -19.28
CA PRO A 40 3.40 -8.36 -18.76
C PRO A 40 4.13 -8.45 -17.40
N VAL A 41 4.86 -7.42 -17.00
CA VAL A 41 5.64 -7.38 -15.76
C VAL A 41 5.18 -6.21 -14.90
N PRO A 42 4.85 -6.45 -13.61
CA PRO A 42 4.39 -5.39 -12.72
C PRO A 42 5.55 -4.51 -12.24
N THR A 43 5.26 -3.22 -12.09
CA THR A 43 6.19 -2.18 -11.63
C THR A 43 6.07 -1.96 -10.13
N LYS A 44 7.17 -1.60 -9.47
CA LYS A 44 7.15 -1.23 -8.04
C LYS A 44 6.42 0.09 -7.87
N CYS A 45 5.47 0.13 -6.93
CA CYS A 45 4.79 1.34 -6.50
C CYS A 45 5.64 2.05 -5.41
N GLN A 46 5.43 3.34 -5.17
CA GLN A 46 6.07 4.06 -4.06
C GLN A 46 5.52 3.58 -2.70
N GLU A 47 6.18 3.98 -1.61
CA GLU A 47 5.59 3.83 -0.28
C GLU A 47 4.23 4.55 -0.23
N ASP A 48 3.27 3.96 0.48
CA ASP A 48 1.87 4.41 0.57
C ASP A 48 1.02 4.42 -0.73
N GLU A 49 1.55 4.05 -1.89
CA GLU A 49 0.74 3.94 -3.11
C GLU A 49 -0.10 2.65 -3.16
N VAL A 50 -1.28 2.73 -3.77
CA VAL A 50 -2.19 1.58 -3.96
C VAL A 50 -2.47 1.34 -5.45
N CYS A 51 -2.73 0.08 -5.80
CA CYS A 51 -3.12 -0.28 -7.15
C CYS A 51 -4.56 0.16 -7.43
N GLY A 52 -4.76 1.01 -8.45
CA GLY A 52 -6.09 1.43 -8.90
C GLY A 52 -6.49 0.72 -10.18
N ILE A 53 -7.78 0.39 -10.32
CA ILE A 53 -8.37 -0.11 -11.56
C ILE A 53 -9.48 0.86 -11.96
N SER A 54 -9.36 1.45 -13.14
CA SER A 54 -10.40 2.27 -13.76
C SER A 54 -11.00 1.52 -14.93
N ILE A 55 -12.33 1.40 -14.95
CA ILE A 55 -13.08 0.77 -16.04
C ILE A 55 -13.93 1.85 -16.69
N GLY A 56 -13.84 1.93 -18.01
CA GLY A 56 -14.56 2.88 -18.84
C GLY A 56 -14.99 2.19 -20.12
N THR A 57 -16.17 2.55 -20.60
CA THR A 57 -16.68 2.08 -21.88
C THR A 57 -16.31 3.10 -22.95
N SER A 58 -15.71 2.64 -24.05
CA SER A 58 -15.54 3.51 -25.23
C SER A 58 -16.89 3.71 -25.89
N GLU A 59 -17.31 4.97 -26.13
CA GLU A 59 -18.53 5.26 -26.90
C GLU A 59 -18.44 4.81 -28.36
N LYS A 60 -17.23 4.53 -28.83
CA LYS A 60 -16.97 3.99 -30.16
C LYS A 60 -16.82 2.48 -30.01
N SER A 61 -17.65 1.73 -30.73
CA SER A 61 -17.61 0.27 -30.91
C SER A 61 -16.30 -0.19 -31.57
N GLU A 62 -15.16 0.13 -30.98
CA GLU A 62 -13.88 -0.44 -31.35
C GLU A 62 -13.81 -1.76 -30.60
N VAL A 63 -14.22 -2.81 -31.32
CA VAL A 63 -13.99 -4.19 -30.93
C VAL A 63 -12.50 -4.31 -30.62
N ILE A 64 -12.17 -4.48 -29.34
CA ILE A 64 -10.83 -4.88 -28.92
C ILE A 64 -10.72 -6.34 -29.34
N GLU A 65 -10.24 -6.58 -30.56
CA GLU A 65 -9.94 -7.90 -31.08
C GLU A 65 -8.79 -8.49 -30.24
N ARG A 66 -9.03 -9.65 -29.64
CA ARG A 66 -8.08 -10.40 -28.80
C ARG A 66 -7.42 -11.50 -29.61
#